data_AF-A0A1Y1UV02-F1
#
_entry.id   AF-A0A1Y1UV02-F1
#
_cell.length_a   1.000
_cell.length_b   1.000
_cell.length_c   1.000
_cell.angle_alpha   90.00
_cell.angle_beta   90.00
_cell.angle_gamma   90.00
#
_symmetry.space_group_name_H-M   'P 1'
#
loop_
_entity.id
_entity.type
_entity.pdbx_description
1 polymer ?
#
loop_
_entity_poly.entity_id
_entity_poly.type
_entity_poly.pdbx_seq_one_letter_code
_entity_poly.pdbx_strand_id
1 'polypeptide(L)'
;MLKLYKNNKRIAIYFFTYMTQLILMVLWTFSQDGVIKKTMYLDNYGSYDYNSCSTGNKYILSVIYGFDYILLIISIINAYRGRNLPDDFNYSKKIFMTSLVSFFMLLCCHLSIILEVEKTVPHFANLLLINVIILGVNITFI
;
A
#
# COMPACT_ATOMS: atom_id res chain seq x y z
N MET A 1 34.75 -2.29 14.70
CA MET A 1 34.49 -0.94 14.16
C MET A 1 33.58 -0.94 12.92
N LEU A 2 33.89 -1.69 11.85
CA LEU A 2 33.06 -1.77 10.62
C LEU A 2 31.59 -2.20 10.86
N LYS A 3 31.35 -3.15 11.77
CA LYS A 3 30.00 -3.65 12.10
C LYS A 3 29.14 -2.58 12.81
N LEU A 4 29.74 -1.76 13.67
CA LEU A 4 29.09 -0.61 14.34
C LEU A 4 28.75 0.51 13.35
N TYR A 5 29.69 0.85 12.47
CA TYR A 5 29.47 1.87 11.43
C TYR A 5 28.36 1.47 10.44
N LYS A 6 28.32 0.19 10.03
CA LYS A 6 27.25 -0.35 9.16
C LYS A 6 25.88 -0.33 9.86
N ASN A 7 25.85 -0.53 11.18
CA ASN A 7 24.61 -0.49 11.95
C ASN A 7 24.06 0.94 12.08
N ASN A 8 24.93 1.91 12.37
CA ASN A 8 24.54 3.33 12.45
C ASN A 8 23.98 3.86 11.13
N LYS A 9 24.55 3.46 9.99
CA LYS A 9 24.01 3.82 8.67
C LYS A 9 22.60 3.27 8.43
N ARG A 10 22.32 2.01 8.84
CA ARG A 10 21.00 1.41 8.68
C ARG A 10 19.95 2.12 9.52
N ILE A 11 20.30 2.43 10.78
CA ILE A 11 19.43 3.19 11.69
C ILE A 11 19.11 4.57 11.10
N ALA A 12 20.13 5.27 10.57
CA ALA A 12 19.95 6.57 9.93
C ALA A 12 19.00 6.49 8.72
N ILE A 13 19.12 5.45 7.88
CA ILE A 13 18.23 5.24 6.73
C ILE A 13 16.79 5.02 7.20
N TYR A 14 16.55 4.15 8.18
CA TYR A 14 15.19 3.90 8.69
C TYR A 14 14.56 5.17 9.29
N PHE A 15 15.34 5.93 10.06
CA PHE A 15 14.90 7.20 10.61
C PHE A 15 14.53 8.20 9.50
N PHE A 16 15.37 8.32 8.47
CA PHE A 16 15.11 9.20 7.34
C PHE A 16 13.86 8.80 6.55
N THR A 17 13.66 7.50 6.27
CA THR A 17 12.45 7.01 5.60
C THR A 17 11.20 7.29 6.42
N TYR A 18 11.27 7.09 7.75
CA TYR A 18 10.14 7.36 8.65
C TYR A 18 9.78 8.85 8.68
N MET A 19 10.77 9.73 8.81
CA MET A 19 10.53 11.17 8.83
C MET A 19 9.97 11.68 7.50
N THR A 20 10.44 11.15 6.37
CA THR A 20 9.91 11.51 5.05
C THR A 20 8.43 11.13 4.93
N GLN A 21 8.06 9.92 5.35
CA GLN A 21 6.66 9.46 5.33
C GLN A 21 5.78 10.32 6.24
N LEU A 22 6.27 10.68 7.43
CA LEU A 22 5.54 11.51 8.37
C LEU A 22 5.26 12.90 7.79
N ILE A 23 6.25 13.53 7.16
CA ILE A 23 6.09 14.85 6.53
C ILE A 23 5.06 14.79 5.40
N LEU A 24 5.11 13.78 4.53
CA LEU A 24 4.14 13.63 3.44
C LEU A 24 2.71 13.46 3.98
N MET A 25 2.53 12.65 5.04
CA MET A 25 1.23 12.44 5.68
C MET A 25 0.66 13.72 6.31
N VAL A 26 1.51 14.52 6.96
CA VAL A 26 1.12 15.81 7.53
C VAL A 26 0.70 16.78 6.43
N LEU A 27 1.47 16.87 5.34
CA LEU A 27 1.12 17.72 4.19
C LEU A 27 -0.23 17.32 3.57
N TRP A 28 -0.49 16.02 3.43
CA TRP A 28 -1.78 15.55 2.93
C TRP A 28 -2.93 15.88 3.88
N THR A 29 -2.72 15.75 5.20
CA THR A 29 -3.75 16.02 6.23
C THR A 29 -4.20 17.48 6.23
N PHE A 30 -3.30 18.42 5.94
CA PHE A 30 -3.65 19.84 5.82
C PHE A 30 -4.38 20.18 4.51
N SER A 31 -4.38 19.29 3.54
CA SER A 31 -5.02 19.50 2.24
C SER A 31 -6.50 19.09 2.20
N GLN A 32 -7.10 18.71 3.33
CA GLN A 32 -8.49 18.28 3.39
C GLN A 32 -9.45 19.46 3.60
N ASP A 33 -10.56 19.47 2.85
CA ASP A 33 -11.60 20.52 2.95
C ASP A 33 -12.73 20.15 3.93
N GLY A 34 -12.54 19.11 4.77
CA GLY A 34 -13.53 18.66 5.74
C GLY A 34 -14.70 17.89 5.12
N VAL A 35 -15.92 18.15 5.58
CA VAL A 35 -17.13 17.43 5.14
C VAL A 35 -17.72 18.11 3.90
N ILE A 36 -17.84 17.36 2.81
CA ILE A 36 -18.42 17.81 1.53
C ILE A 36 -19.77 17.11 1.32
N LYS A 37 -20.78 17.84 0.83
CA LYS A 37 -22.04 17.24 0.37
C LYS A 37 -21.87 16.70 -1.03
N LYS A 38 -22.12 15.40 -1.22
CA LYS A 38 -22.15 14.75 -2.52
C LYS A 38 -23.59 14.31 -2.84
N THR A 39 -24.01 14.55 -4.07
CA THR A 39 -25.28 14.06 -4.61
C THR A 39 -25.02 12.73 -5.31
N MET A 40 -25.66 11.64 -4.90
CA MET A 40 -25.62 10.37 -5.63
C MET A 40 -26.98 10.07 -6.25
N TYR A 41 -26.95 9.55 -7.48
CA TYR A 41 -28.15 9.21 -8.23
C TYR A 41 -28.37 7.71 -8.14
N LEU A 42 -29.50 7.28 -7.57
CA LEU A 42 -29.93 5.89 -7.66
C LEU A 42 -30.92 5.74 -8.82
N ASP A 43 -30.60 4.84 -9.74
CA ASP A 43 -31.56 4.38 -10.74
C ASP A 43 -32.85 3.91 -10.02
N ASN A 44 -34.00 4.45 -10.46
CA ASN A 44 -35.36 4.26 -9.93
C ASN A 44 -35.75 4.94 -8.61
N TYR A 45 -34.85 5.58 -7.85
CA TYR A 45 -35.20 6.19 -6.54
C TYR A 45 -34.89 7.68 -6.43
N GLY A 46 -34.26 8.29 -7.44
CA GLY A 46 -33.95 9.73 -7.48
C GLY A 46 -32.58 10.08 -6.87
N SER A 47 -32.33 11.38 -6.68
CA SER A 47 -31.09 11.89 -6.09
C SER A 47 -31.19 11.98 -4.56
N TYR A 48 -30.18 11.46 -3.85
CA TYR A 48 -30.03 11.66 -2.41
C TYR A 48 -28.69 12.34 -2.09
N ASP A 49 -28.73 13.29 -1.15
CA ASP A 49 -27.54 13.98 -0.67
C ASP A 49 -26.97 13.22 0.53
N TYR A 50 -25.67 12.94 0.48
CA TYR A 50 -24.95 12.38 1.61
C TYR A 50 -23.71 13.22 1.91
N ASN A 51 -23.37 13.26 3.19
CA ASN A 51 -22.14 13.89 3.66
C ASN A 51 -20.99 12.90 3.46
N SER A 52 -19.97 13.31 2.73
CA SER A 52 -18.74 12.54 2.49
C SER A 52 -17.54 13.35 2.97
N CYS A 53 -16.56 12.68 3.57
CA CYS A 53 -15.30 13.36 3.92
C CYS A 53 -14.48 13.62 2.66
N SER A 54 -13.92 14.82 2.55
CA SER A 54 -12.95 15.16 1.51
C SER A 54 -11.75 14.23 1.60
N THR A 55 -11.39 13.59 0.48
CA THR A 55 -10.14 12.82 0.34
C THR A 55 -8.91 13.72 0.18
N GLY A 56 -9.09 15.04 0.24
CA GLY A 56 -8.03 16.03 0.07
C GLY A 56 -7.39 15.98 -1.31
N ASN A 57 -6.13 16.43 -1.39
CA ASN A 57 -5.40 16.44 -2.66
C ASN A 57 -4.97 15.01 -3.07
N LYS A 58 -5.63 14.51 -4.13
CA LYS A 58 -5.37 13.21 -4.75
C LYS A 58 -3.93 13.04 -5.24
N TYR A 59 -3.26 14.13 -5.68
CA TYR A 59 -1.87 14.06 -6.15
C TYR A 59 -0.91 13.76 -5.01
N ILE A 60 -1.03 14.45 -3.87
CA ILE A 60 -0.19 14.20 -2.69
C ILE A 60 -0.43 12.77 -2.18
N LEU A 61 -1.69 12.34 -2.16
CA LEU A 61 -2.05 10.98 -1.76
C LEU A 61 -1.42 9.92 -2.68
N SER A 62 -1.43 10.15 -4.00
CA SER A 62 -0.79 9.25 -4.96
C SER A 62 0.74 9.19 -4.78
N VAL A 63 1.38 10.30 -4.42
CA VAL A 63 2.82 10.33 -4.10
C VAL A 63 3.13 9.50 -2.85
N ILE A 64 2.30 9.58 -1.81
CA ILE A 64 2.44 8.76 -0.59
C ILE A 64 2.36 7.27 -0.95
N TYR A 65 1.33 6.87 -1.68
CA TYR A 65 1.20 5.48 -2.17
C TYR A 65 2.41 5.06 -3.00
N GLY A 66 2.91 5.94 -3.89
CA GLY A 66 4.12 5.71 -4.68
C GLY A 66 5.35 5.39 -3.83
N PHE A 67 5.56 6.15 -2.76
CA PHE A 67 6.67 5.91 -1.83
C PHE A 67 6.56 4.54 -1.14
N ASP A 68 5.35 4.18 -0.68
CA ASP A 68 5.09 2.88 -0.06
C ASP A 68 5.27 1.71 -1.03
N TYR A 69 4.87 1.86 -2.31
CA TYR A 69 5.12 0.86 -3.34
C TYR A 69 6.62 0.62 -3.55
N ILE A 70 7.43 1.68 -3.61
CA ILE A 70 8.88 1.55 -3.78
C ILE A 70 9.48 0.79 -2.60
N LEU A 71 9.09 1.11 -1.37
CA LEU A 71 9.55 0.41 -0.17
C LEU A 71 9.15 -1.07 -0.19
N LEU A 72 7.92 -1.38 -0.58
CA LEU A 72 7.43 -2.76 -0.69
C LEU A 72 8.16 -3.55 -1.78
N ILE A 73 8.43 -2.95 -2.95
CA ILE A 73 9.21 -3.59 -4.01
C ILE A 73 10.62 -3.91 -3.53
N ILE A 74 11.27 -2.96 -2.85
CA ILE A 74 12.60 -3.18 -2.26
C ILE A 74 12.55 -4.33 -1.24
N SER A 75 11.50 -4.38 -0.40
CA SER A 75 11.28 -5.48 0.56
C SER A 75 11.15 -6.82 -0.15
N ILE A 76 10.33 -6.91 -1.20
CA ILE A 76 10.10 -8.13 -1.99
C ILE A 76 11.41 -8.60 -2.63
N ILE A 77 12.19 -7.70 -3.26
CA ILE A 77 13.48 -8.04 -3.88
C ILE A 77 14.47 -8.58 -2.85
N ASN A 78 14.56 -7.95 -1.68
CA ASN A 78 15.47 -8.38 -0.61
C ASN A 78 15.05 -9.73 -0.02
N ALA A 79 13.75 -9.94 0.21
CA ALA A 79 13.23 -11.20 0.71
C ALA A 79 13.37 -12.34 -0.30
N TYR A 80 13.23 -12.04 -1.60
CA TYR A 80 13.48 -12.99 -2.68
C TYR A 80 14.95 -13.47 -2.67
N ARG A 81 15.91 -12.55 -2.52
CA ARG A 81 17.35 -12.87 -2.43
C ARG A 81 17.68 -13.72 -1.21
N GLY A 82 16.94 -13.54 -0.11
CA GLY A 82 17.08 -14.31 1.12
C GLY A 82 16.81 -15.82 0.97
N ARG A 83 16.21 -16.26 -0.15
CA ARG A 83 16.00 -17.69 -0.44
C ARG A 83 17.27 -18.51 -0.56
N ASN A 84 18.37 -17.88 -0.94
CA ASN A 84 19.64 -18.59 -1.12
C ASN A 84 20.38 -18.84 0.20
N LEU A 85 19.86 -18.34 1.33
CA LEU A 85 20.45 -18.54 2.65
C LEU A 85 19.66 -19.64 3.39
N PRO A 86 20.25 -20.84 3.62
CA PRO A 86 19.55 -21.95 4.26
C PRO A 86 19.17 -21.66 5.72
N ASP A 87 19.98 -20.90 6.44
CA ASP A 87 19.74 -20.58 7.86
C ASP A 87 18.52 -19.65 8.06
N ASP A 88 18.23 -18.78 7.09
CA ASP A 88 17.20 -17.73 7.17
C ASP A 88 16.08 -17.90 6.14
N PHE A 89 15.99 -19.06 5.48
CA PHE A 89 15.02 -19.31 4.41
C PHE A 89 13.57 -19.10 4.87
N ASN A 90 13.21 -19.66 6.03
CA ASN A 90 11.85 -19.56 6.57
C ASN A 90 11.47 -18.12 6.94
N TYR A 91 12.42 -17.34 7.46
CA TYR A 91 12.21 -15.93 7.75
C TYR A 91 12.05 -15.11 6.47
N SER A 92 12.90 -15.37 5.48
CA SER A 92 12.83 -14.71 4.17
C SER A 92 11.52 -15.02 3.45
N LYS A 93 11.04 -16.27 3.49
CA LYS A 93 9.74 -16.69 2.96
C LYS A 93 8.59 -15.93 3.62
N LYS A 94 8.58 -15.81 4.95
CA LYS A 94 7.55 -15.08 5.68
C LYS A 94 7.53 -13.58 5.30
N ILE A 95 8.70 -12.94 5.23
CA ILE A 95 8.81 -11.52 4.83
C ILE A 95 8.34 -11.32 3.39
N PHE A 96 8.68 -12.24 2.49
CA PHE A 96 8.24 -12.19 1.10
C PHE A 96 6.72 -12.27 0.99
N MET A 97 6.08 -13.26 1.63
CA MET A 97 4.62 -13.42 1.59
C MET A 97 3.89 -12.20 2.17
N THR A 98 4.34 -11.72 3.32
CA THR A 98 3.73 -10.54 3.97
C THR A 98 3.86 -9.29 3.11
N SER A 99 5.04 -9.03 2.54
CA SER A 99 5.27 -7.87 1.66
C SER A 99 4.40 -7.94 0.40
N LEU A 100 4.22 -9.13 -0.17
CA LEU A 100 3.41 -9.35 -1.36
C LEU A 100 1.92 -9.16 -1.09
N VAL A 101 1.40 -9.68 0.03
CA VAL A 101 0.02 -9.40 0.48
C VAL A 101 -0.19 -7.90 0.71
N SER A 102 0.75 -7.23 1.41
CA SER A 102 0.67 -5.78 1.65
C SER A 102 0.67 -4.97 0.35
N PHE A 103 1.48 -5.35 -0.64
CA PHE A 103 1.51 -4.69 -1.95
C PHE A 103 0.15 -4.73 -2.64
N PHE A 104 -0.50 -5.90 -2.67
CA PHE A 104 -1.80 -6.03 -3.30
C PHE A 104 -2.93 -5.35 -2.52
N MET A 105 -2.89 -5.36 -1.18
CA MET A 105 -3.83 -4.60 -0.35
C MET A 105 -3.71 -3.10 -0.63
N LEU A 106 -2.49 -2.58 -0.73
CA LEU A 106 -2.23 -1.17 -1.07
C LEU A 106 -2.79 -0.83 -2.45
N LEU A 107 -2.64 -1.73 -3.42
CA LEU A 107 -3.19 -1.61 -4.77
C LEU A 107 -4.72 -1.54 -4.78
N CYS A 108 -5.39 -2.39 -4.01
CA CYS A 108 -6.84 -2.33 -3.83
C CYS A 108 -7.28 -0.98 -3.22
N CYS A 109 -6.60 -0.51 -2.17
CA CYS A 109 -6.92 0.77 -1.54
C CYS A 109 -6.75 1.93 -2.52
N HIS A 110 -5.63 1.98 -3.25
CA HIS A 110 -5.37 3.05 -4.22
C HIS A 110 -6.41 3.05 -5.35
N LEU A 111 -6.77 1.87 -5.87
CA LEU A 111 -7.82 1.72 -6.88
C LEU A 111 -9.19 2.16 -6.35
N SER A 112 -9.53 1.84 -5.10
CA SER A 112 -10.79 2.25 -4.47
C SER A 112 -10.91 3.77 -4.30
N ILE A 113 -9.81 4.50 -4.23
CA ILE A 113 -9.79 5.95 -4.12
C ILE A 113 -9.90 6.61 -5.50
N ILE A 114 -9.33 5.98 -6.53
CA ILE A 114 -9.36 6.48 -7.92
C ILE A 114 -10.70 6.18 -8.59
N LEU A 115 -11.19 4.94 -8.45
CA LEU A 115 -12.45 4.47 -9.00
C LEU A 115 -13.53 4.72 -7.96
N GLU A 116 -14.42 5.70 -8.18
CA GLU A 116 -15.54 5.94 -7.28
C GLU A 116 -16.38 4.66 -7.09
N VAL A 117 -16.75 4.40 -5.84
CA VAL A 117 -17.18 3.11 -5.25
C VAL A 117 -18.61 2.71 -5.67
N GLU A 118 -19.01 3.01 -6.91
CA GLU A 118 -20.37 2.71 -7.37
C GLU A 118 -20.59 1.23 -7.70
N LYS A 119 -19.51 0.47 -7.90
CA LYS A 119 -19.61 -0.96 -8.23
C LYS A 119 -18.71 -1.80 -7.32
N THR A 120 -19.31 -2.49 -6.36
CA THR A 120 -18.64 -3.40 -5.42
C THR A 120 -18.06 -4.65 -6.10
N VAL A 121 -18.65 -5.06 -7.22
CA VAL A 121 -18.31 -6.27 -7.99
C VAL A 121 -16.86 -6.27 -8.53
N PRO A 122 -16.37 -5.22 -9.23
CA PRO A 122 -14.99 -5.19 -9.71
C PRO A 122 -13.94 -5.23 -8.58
N HIS A 123 -14.25 -4.69 -7.39
CA HIS A 123 -13.33 -4.77 -6.25
C HIS A 123 -13.21 -6.19 -5.71
N PHE A 124 -14.33 -6.91 -5.62
CA PHE A 124 -14.33 -8.32 -5.19
C PHE A 124 -13.58 -9.21 -6.18
N ALA A 125 -13.81 -9.00 -7.49
CA ALA A 125 -13.09 -9.72 -8.55
C ALA A 125 -11.57 -9.48 -8.50
N ASN A 126 -11.14 -8.23 -8.29
CA ASN A 126 -9.72 -7.90 -8.13
C ASN A 126 -9.11 -8.56 -6.90
N LEU A 127 -9.83 -8.59 -5.77
CA LEU A 127 -9.36 -9.23 -4.54
C LEU A 127 -9.20 -10.74 -4.71
N LEU A 128 -10.13 -11.38 -5.42
CA LEU A 128 -10.06 -12.82 -5.72
C LEU A 128 -8.88 -13.13 -6.67
N LEU A 129 -8.69 -12.34 -7.72
CA LEU A 129 -7.56 -12.43 -8.65
C LEU A 129 -6.23 -12.29 -7.91
N ILE A 130 -6.13 -11.31 -7.00
CA ILE A 130 -4.96 -11.11 -6.14
C ILE A 130 -4.66 -12.40 -5.38
N ASN A 131 -5.63 -12.96 -4.66
CA ASN A 131 -5.41 -14.17 -3.87
C ASN A 131 -4.91 -15.35 -4.72
N VAL A 132 -5.40 -15.50 -5.96
CA VAL A 132 -4.92 -16.51 -6.91
C VAL A 132 -3.46 -16.25 -7.29
N ILE A 133 -3.09 -15.00 -7.57
CA ILE A 133 -1.69 -14.61 -7.87
C ILE A 133 -0.79 -14.90 -6.66
N ILE A 134 -1.21 -14.56 -5.44
CA ILE A 134 -0.45 -14.85 -4.21
C ILE A 134 -0.22 -16.36 -4.08
N LEU A 135 -1.27 -17.17 -4.29
CA LEU A 135 -1.18 -18.62 -4.24
C LEU A 135 -0.18 -19.16 -5.27
N GLY A 136 -0.27 -18.69 -6.53
CA GLY A 136 0.65 -19.11 -7.60
C GLY A 136 2.11 -18.73 -7.32
N VAL A 137 2.34 -17.51 -6.81
CA VAL A 137 3.69 -17.08 -6.43
C VAL A 137 4.19 -17.89 -5.21
N ASN A 138 3.32 -18.26 -4.27
CA ASN A 138 3.70 -19.08 -3.12
C ASN A 138 4.16 -20.48 -3.54
N ILE A 139 3.50 -21.09 -4.52
CA ILE A 139 3.89 -22.39 -5.09
C ILE A 139 5.27 -22.29 -5.78
N THR A 140 5.54 -21.21 -6.51
CA THR A 140 6.82 -20.99 -7.22
C THR A 140 7.96 -20.48 -6.32
N PHE A 141 7.66 -20.09 -5.09
CA PHE A 141 8.65 -19.67 -4.10
C PHE A 141 9.20 -20.83 -3.25
N ILE A 142 8.48 -21.96 -3.20
CA ILE A 142 9.00 -23.26 -2.72
C ILE A 142 10.19 -23.66 -3.58
#